data_AF-A0A8D8LRS6-F1
#
_entry.id   AF-A0A8D8LRS6-F1
#
_cell.length_a   1.000
_cell.length_b   1.000
_cell.length_c   1.000
_cell.angle_alpha   90.00
_cell.angle_beta   90.00
_cell.angle_gamma   90.00
#
_symmetry.space_group_name_H-M   'P 1'
#
loop_
_entity.id
_entity.type
_entity.pdbx_description
1 polymer ?
#
loop_
_entity_poly.entity_id
_entity_poly.type
_entity_poly.pdbx_seq_one_letter_code
_entity_poly.pdbx_strand_id
1 'polypeptide(L)'
;MNTDGRFGFILWWILFSCRMNIARSDGSTVEFSYTNYMKFLDIDPKYVDNKYLPQFIKIKLYRKHVAGGRGTQLFLDRPDTWTNFDSDLATHFIVHGFVAGAETSQVTRIRDAYLLSYDNNVITVDWSPFTGTDIESSDQYILAIAFMNDLVAPFLQRYIEYITGPNLNTSPSKIHLVGHSLGAHLMGIVSKKVKVDWVTGLDPAAPGYSKEQTETRLTPQDAAFVEVIHTNIGEFGEEWSCGTVDYYINNGGPVQPHSHPSDKQANHAYSYIVYSNAIEESVIEGIKCPSEEVAMQGKCKESTKARIGDRNATPGIYSVKTTVPW
;
A
#
# COMPACT_ATOMS: atom_id res chain seq x y z
N MET A 1 12.25 46.11 -6.90
CA MET A 1 11.57 45.93 -5.60
C MET A 1 10.13 45.54 -5.88
N ASN A 2 9.78 44.34 -5.44
CA ASN A 2 8.47 43.69 -5.25
C ASN A 2 7.26 44.62 -5.01
N THR A 3 5.99 44.26 -5.28
CA THR A 3 5.36 42.97 -5.63
C THR A 3 3.91 43.21 -6.07
N ASP A 4 3.47 42.41 -7.04
CA ASP A 4 2.08 42.20 -7.46
C ASP A 4 1.20 41.61 -6.35
N GLY A 5 0.03 42.21 -6.13
CA GLY A 5 -0.90 41.87 -5.06
C GLY A 5 -2.28 41.39 -5.49
N ARG A 6 -2.49 40.89 -6.73
CA ARG A 6 -3.86 40.53 -7.18
C ARG A 6 -4.06 39.20 -7.90
N PHE A 7 -3.07 38.31 -7.94
CA PHE A 7 -3.28 36.92 -8.40
C PHE A 7 -3.28 35.86 -7.27
N GLY A 8 -3.00 36.25 -6.02
CA GLY A 8 -2.89 35.32 -4.89
C GLY A 8 -4.20 34.96 -4.16
N PHE A 9 -5.30 35.68 -4.39
CA PHE A 9 -6.52 35.50 -3.57
C PHE A 9 -7.56 34.54 -4.13
N ILE A 10 -7.56 34.26 -5.44
CA ILE A 10 -8.53 33.34 -6.07
C ILE A 10 -8.02 31.89 -6.03
N LEU A 11 -6.69 31.67 -6.00
CA LEU A 11 -6.10 30.34 -5.78
C LEU A 11 -6.23 29.87 -4.32
N TRP A 12 -6.33 30.82 -3.37
CA TRP A 12 -6.42 30.52 -1.93
C TRP A 12 -7.80 29.97 -1.52
N TRP A 13 -8.86 30.29 -2.27
CA TRP A 13 -10.21 29.79 -2.02
C TRP A 13 -10.48 28.41 -2.64
N ILE A 14 -9.75 28.04 -3.68
CA ILE A 14 -9.90 26.74 -4.36
C ILE A 14 -9.14 25.62 -3.62
N LEU A 15 -8.12 25.96 -2.83
CA LEU A 15 -7.35 25.04 -1.99
C LEU A 15 -8.04 24.66 -0.65
N PHE A 16 -9.24 25.19 -0.39
CA PHE A 16 -9.95 25.06 0.90
C PHE A 16 -11.20 24.16 0.85
N SER A 17 -11.43 23.42 -0.24
CA SER A 17 -12.75 22.84 -0.53
C SER A 17 -12.91 21.34 -0.23
N CYS A 18 -11.94 20.66 0.38
CA CYS A 18 -12.23 19.38 1.04
C CYS A 18 -12.67 19.64 2.48
N ARG A 19 -13.91 20.10 2.63
CA ARG A 19 -14.60 20.09 3.93
C ARG A 19 -15.26 18.72 4.08
N MET A 20 -14.61 17.82 4.81
CA MET A 20 -15.27 16.59 5.25
C MET A 20 -15.83 16.82 6.65
N ASN A 21 -17.15 16.79 6.78
CA ASN A 21 -17.81 16.68 8.06
C ASN A 21 -17.84 15.20 8.44
N ILE A 22 -16.99 14.80 9.39
CA ILE A 22 -17.05 13.44 9.94
C ILE A 22 -17.99 13.49 11.15
N ALA A 23 -19.05 12.67 11.08
CA ALA A 23 -19.96 12.48 12.19
C ALA A 23 -19.30 11.55 13.21
N ARG A 24 -19.24 11.98 14.46
CA ARG A 24 -18.83 11.14 15.59
C ARG A 24 -20.01 10.31 16.10
N SER A 25 -19.69 9.21 16.79
CA SER A 25 -20.69 8.34 17.44
C SER A 25 -21.50 9.06 18.54
N ASP A 26 -21.01 10.19 19.04
CA ASP A 26 -21.70 11.08 20.00
C ASP A 26 -22.60 12.12 19.33
N GLY A 27 -22.73 12.09 18.00
CA GLY A 27 -23.54 13.04 17.23
C GLY A 27 -22.88 14.40 17.00
N SER A 28 -21.65 14.62 17.47
CA SER A 28 -20.88 15.81 17.12
C SER A 28 -20.30 15.71 15.71
N THR A 29 -20.10 16.86 15.06
CA THR A 29 -19.36 16.94 13.80
C THR A 29 -18.07 17.68 14.05
N VAL A 30 -16.96 17.15 13.54
CA VAL A 30 -15.68 17.85 13.56
C VAL A 30 -15.44 18.43 12.16
N GLU A 31 -15.31 19.75 12.08
CA GLU A 31 -14.93 20.42 10.82
C GLU A 31 -13.43 20.20 10.57
N PHE A 32 -13.13 19.27 9.67
CA PHE A 32 -11.76 18.94 9.31
C PHE A 32 -11.24 19.91 8.26
N SER A 33 -10.12 20.60 8.55
CA SER A 33 -9.36 21.35 7.55
C SER A 33 -7.89 20.96 7.65
N TYR A 34 -7.21 20.87 6.50
CA TYR A 34 -5.77 20.59 6.42
C TYR A 34 -4.93 21.50 7.34
N THR A 35 -5.35 22.76 7.51
CA THR A 35 -4.68 23.71 8.43
C THR A 35 -4.89 23.36 9.90
N ASN A 36 -6.11 22.95 10.30
CA ASN A 36 -6.39 22.54 11.68
C ASN A 36 -5.69 21.22 12.02
N TYR A 37 -5.59 20.33 11.03
CA TYR A 37 -4.90 19.06 11.13
C TYR A 37 -3.37 19.22 11.32
N MET A 38 -2.74 20.07 10.51
CA MET A 38 -1.30 20.35 10.65
C MET A 38 -1.01 21.13 11.95
N LYS A 39 -1.92 22.03 12.38
CA LYS A 39 -1.85 22.67 13.70
C LYS A 39 -2.01 21.70 14.87
N PHE A 40 -2.84 20.67 14.75
CA PHE A 40 -2.98 19.62 15.76
C PHE A 40 -1.66 18.87 15.99
N LEU A 41 -0.83 18.76 14.95
CA LEU A 41 0.48 18.11 14.99
C LEU A 41 1.63 19.07 15.26
N ASP A 42 1.35 20.36 15.44
CA ASP A 42 2.34 21.44 15.54
C ASP A 42 3.30 21.53 14.32
N ILE A 43 2.83 21.13 13.14
CA ILE A 43 3.60 21.20 11.88
C ILE A 43 3.11 22.42 11.08
N ASP A 44 4.01 23.34 10.75
CA ASP A 44 3.66 24.47 9.89
C ASP A 44 3.57 24.00 8.41
N PRO A 45 2.41 24.16 7.75
CA PRO A 45 2.15 23.68 6.39
C PRO A 45 3.17 24.11 5.34
N LYS A 46 3.89 25.22 5.54
CA LYS A 46 4.91 25.70 4.60
C LYS A 46 6.20 24.86 4.61
N TYR A 47 6.37 23.98 5.59
CA TYR A 47 7.52 23.08 5.73
C TYR A 47 7.22 21.64 5.29
N VAL A 48 6.05 21.38 4.71
CA VAL A 48 5.71 20.09 4.11
C VAL A 48 6.40 19.99 2.75
N ASP A 49 7.73 19.89 2.77
CA ASP A 49 8.56 19.84 1.57
C ASP A 49 9.58 18.68 1.65
N ASN A 50 10.50 18.66 0.68
CA ASN A 50 11.56 17.66 0.57
C ASN A 50 12.52 17.59 1.76
N LYS A 51 12.53 18.56 2.67
CA LYS A 51 13.49 18.65 3.76
C LYS A 51 12.98 18.04 5.07
N TYR A 52 11.68 18.14 5.33
CA TYR A 52 11.10 17.72 6.62
C TYR A 52 10.45 16.35 6.55
N LEU A 53 9.69 16.06 5.50
CA LEU A 53 9.03 14.76 5.38
C LEU A 53 9.98 13.56 5.41
N PRO A 54 11.21 13.60 4.85
CA PRO A 54 12.14 12.46 4.98
C PRO A 54 12.57 12.12 6.42
N GLN A 55 12.31 13.00 7.40
CA GLN A 55 12.58 12.70 8.82
C GLN A 55 11.50 11.77 9.41
N PHE A 56 10.30 11.79 8.85
CA PHE A 56 9.13 11.02 9.31
C PHE A 56 8.77 9.87 8.37
N ILE A 57 8.83 10.12 7.06
CA ILE A 57 8.61 9.11 6.01
C ILE A 57 9.97 8.64 5.49
N LYS A 58 10.40 7.43 5.89
CA LYS A 58 11.70 6.89 5.49
C LYS A 58 11.54 6.00 4.27
N ILE A 59 12.19 6.40 3.18
CA ILE A 59 12.27 5.61 1.94
C ILE A 59 13.67 5.00 1.89
N LYS A 60 13.78 3.67 1.96
CA LYS A 60 15.08 2.98 1.98
C LYS A 60 15.22 1.99 0.82
N LEU A 61 16.34 2.07 0.10
CA LEU A 61 16.74 1.12 -0.93
C LEU A 61 17.55 -0.04 -0.35
N TYR A 62 17.22 -1.25 -0.77
CA TYR A 62 17.94 -2.49 -0.51
C TYR A 62 18.23 -3.19 -1.84
N ARG A 63 19.41 -3.79 -1.94
CA ARG A 63 19.89 -4.55 -3.09
C ARG A 63 20.69 -5.75 -2.57
N LYS A 64 20.57 -6.90 -3.23
CA LYS A 64 21.20 -8.17 -2.83
C LYS A 64 22.72 -8.08 -2.64
N HIS A 65 23.38 -7.25 -3.44
CA HIS A 65 24.83 -7.14 -3.52
C HIS A 65 25.44 -5.96 -2.73
N VAL A 66 24.63 -5.22 -1.94
CA VAL A 66 25.13 -4.10 -1.12
C VAL A 66 25.54 -4.61 0.27
N ALA A 67 26.82 -4.41 0.61
CA ALA A 67 27.43 -4.95 1.82
C ALA A 67 26.73 -4.48 3.12
N GLY A 68 26.44 -5.42 4.01
CA GLY A 68 26.00 -5.16 5.39
C GLY A 68 24.49 -5.17 5.63
N GLY A 69 23.65 -5.42 4.62
CA GLY A 69 22.20 -5.60 4.76
C GLY A 69 21.43 -4.36 5.26
N ARG A 70 22.10 -3.22 5.45
CA ARG A 70 21.48 -1.96 5.88
C ARG A 70 21.00 -1.21 4.64
N GLY A 71 19.69 -0.94 4.58
CA GLY A 71 19.12 -0.14 3.50
C GLY A 71 19.68 1.29 3.48
N THR A 72 19.83 1.84 2.28
CA THR A 72 20.26 3.24 2.07
C THR A 72 19.03 4.13 2.07
N GLN A 73 18.95 5.10 2.97
CA GLN A 73 17.87 6.09 2.92
C GLN A 73 18.02 6.98 1.69
N LEU A 74 16.97 7.06 0.89
CA LEU A 74 16.91 7.84 -0.34
C LEU A 74 16.39 9.24 -0.04
N PHE A 75 16.99 10.26 -0.67
CA PHE A 75 16.45 11.62 -0.68
C PHE A 75 16.44 12.17 -2.10
N LEU A 76 15.37 12.87 -2.47
CA LEU A 76 15.19 13.41 -3.82
C LEU A 76 16.21 14.52 -4.17
N ASP A 77 16.71 15.22 -3.18
CA ASP A 77 17.70 16.31 -3.30
C ASP A 77 19.16 15.83 -3.09
N ARG A 78 19.37 14.53 -2.90
CA ARG A 78 20.68 13.91 -2.66
C ARG A 78 20.95 12.77 -3.65
N PRO A 79 21.42 13.08 -4.88
CA PRO A 79 21.72 12.07 -5.89
C PRO A 79 22.72 10.99 -5.41
N ASP A 80 23.60 11.32 -4.46
CA ASP A 80 24.54 10.39 -3.85
C ASP A 80 23.85 9.17 -3.19
N THR A 81 22.62 9.36 -2.70
CA THR A 81 21.85 8.27 -2.06
C THR A 81 21.29 7.25 -3.04
N TRP A 82 21.27 7.56 -4.33
CA TRP A 82 20.72 6.70 -5.40
C TRP A 82 21.79 5.87 -6.12
N THR A 83 23.05 5.95 -5.71
CA THR A 83 24.20 5.34 -6.41
C THR A 83 24.12 3.81 -6.54
N ASN A 84 23.40 3.12 -5.64
CA ASN A 84 23.18 1.67 -5.70
C ASN A 84 21.91 1.27 -6.45
N PHE A 85 21.06 2.23 -6.83
CA PHE A 85 19.86 1.98 -7.61
C PHE A 85 20.23 1.65 -9.05
N ASP A 86 19.58 0.64 -9.62
CA ASP A 86 19.80 0.21 -11.00
C ASP A 86 18.51 0.36 -11.82
N SER A 87 18.48 1.32 -12.75
CA SER A 87 17.30 1.61 -13.57
C SER A 87 16.92 0.47 -14.52
N ASP A 88 17.82 -0.48 -14.75
CA ASP A 88 17.55 -1.62 -15.60
C ASP A 88 16.84 -2.76 -14.88
N LEU A 89 16.83 -2.75 -13.54
CA LEU A 89 16.20 -3.79 -12.74
C LEU A 89 14.74 -3.49 -12.37
N ALA A 90 14.02 -4.56 -12.03
CA ALA A 90 12.70 -4.44 -11.41
C ALA A 90 12.81 -3.67 -10.09
N THR A 91 11.83 -2.83 -9.79
CA THR A 91 11.79 -2.00 -8.58
C THR A 91 10.50 -2.27 -7.81
N HIS A 92 10.64 -2.79 -6.59
CA HIS A 92 9.53 -3.17 -5.72
C HIS A 92 9.43 -2.20 -4.56
N PHE A 93 8.35 -1.41 -4.51
CA PHE A 93 8.01 -0.63 -3.32
C PHE A 93 7.18 -1.48 -2.38
N ILE A 94 7.50 -1.47 -1.09
CA ILE A 94 6.79 -2.25 -0.06
C ILE A 94 6.40 -1.32 1.08
N VAL A 95 5.11 -1.30 1.43
CA VAL A 95 4.58 -0.44 2.51
C VAL A 95 3.70 -1.20 3.50
N HIS A 96 3.84 -0.83 4.77
CA HIS A 96 3.05 -1.36 5.87
C HIS A 96 1.67 -0.68 6.00
N GLY A 97 0.82 -1.26 6.85
CA GLY A 97 -0.50 -0.74 7.20
C GLY A 97 -0.55 0.10 8.48
N PHE A 98 -1.73 0.12 9.11
CA PHE A 98 -1.99 0.79 10.38
C PHE A 98 -1.16 0.17 11.53
N VAL A 99 -0.68 1.01 12.46
CA VAL A 99 0.14 0.63 13.64
C VAL A 99 1.24 -0.37 13.29
N ALA A 100 2.04 -0.02 12.28
CA ALA A 100 3.15 -0.84 11.79
C ALA A 100 4.31 0.06 11.33
N GLY A 101 5.41 -0.54 10.86
CA GLY A 101 6.59 0.16 10.37
C GLY A 101 7.37 -0.68 9.36
N ALA A 102 8.36 -0.09 8.69
CA ALA A 102 9.12 -0.80 7.65
C ALA A 102 10.00 -1.95 8.18
N GLU A 103 10.28 -1.97 9.49
CA GLU A 103 11.06 -3.04 10.12
C GLU A 103 10.17 -4.13 10.75
N THR A 104 8.85 -4.08 10.58
CA THR A 104 7.94 -5.16 11.03
C THR A 104 7.87 -6.28 9.99
N SER A 105 7.30 -7.43 10.36
CA SER A 105 7.12 -8.59 9.47
C SER A 105 6.30 -8.27 8.22
N GLN A 106 5.42 -7.27 8.27
CA GLN A 106 4.58 -6.84 7.13
C GLN A 106 5.45 -6.42 5.93
N VAL A 107 6.63 -5.85 6.19
CA VAL A 107 7.52 -5.32 5.15
C VAL A 107 8.78 -6.18 5.02
N THR A 108 9.39 -6.56 6.14
CA THR A 108 10.67 -7.28 6.15
C THR A 108 10.59 -8.64 5.45
N ARG A 109 9.51 -9.41 5.63
CA ARG A 109 9.34 -10.70 4.94
C ARG A 109 9.30 -10.58 3.43
N ILE A 110 8.53 -9.62 2.93
CA ILE A 110 8.41 -9.37 1.48
C ILE A 110 9.74 -8.84 0.94
N ARG A 111 10.39 -7.92 1.67
CA ARG A 111 11.70 -7.40 1.30
C ARG A 111 12.72 -8.53 1.16
N ASP A 112 12.81 -9.37 2.17
CA ASP A 112 13.79 -10.45 2.24
C ASP A 112 13.49 -11.51 1.16
N ALA A 113 12.22 -11.85 0.93
CA ALA A 113 11.80 -12.72 -0.16
C ALA A 113 12.28 -12.23 -1.54
N TYR A 114 12.10 -10.93 -1.83
CA TYR A 114 12.58 -10.34 -3.09
C TYR A 114 14.10 -10.34 -3.20
N LEU A 115 14.82 -10.01 -2.12
CA LEU A 115 16.29 -9.96 -2.09
C LEU A 115 16.93 -11.35 -2.18
N LEU A 116 16.27 -12.38 -1.64
CA LEU A 116 16.72 -13.77 -1.75
C LEU A 116 16.55 -14.27 -3.19
N SER A 117 15.40 -13.99 -3.80
CA SER A 117 14.96 -14.62 -5.04
C SER A 117 15.49 -13.95 -6.31
N TYR A 118 15.70 -12.63 -6.31
CA TYR A 118 16.03 -11.88 -7.53
C TYR A 118 17.14 -10.84 -7.30
N ASP A 119 17.75 -10.36 -8.38
CA ASP A 119 18.50 -9.10 -8.36
C ASP A 119 17.55 -7.97 -8.80
N ASN A 120 17.15 -7.14 -7.84
CA ASN A 120 16.17 -6.08 -8.01
C ASN A 120 16.48 -4.89 -7.08
N ASN A 121 15.78 -3.78 -7.30
CA ASN A 121 15.69 -2.70 -6.33
C ASN A 121 14.51 -3.01 -5.40
N VAL A 122 14.76 -3.13 -4.10
CA VAL A 122 13.68 -3.23 -3.11
C VAL A 122 13.65 -1.94 -2.29
N ILE A 123 12.52 -1.24 -2.32
CA ILE A 123 12.34 0.04 -1.65
C ILE A 123 11.28 -0.12 -0.55
N THR A 124 11.66 0.00 0.71
CA THR A 124 10.70 -0.02 1.82
C THR A 124 10.26 1.40 2.16
N VAL A 125 8.97 1.57 2.46
CA VAL A 125 8.37 2.84 2.88
C VAL A 125 7.92 2.72 4.33
N ASP A 126 8.55 3.52 5.20
CA ASP A 126 8.14 3.68 6.59
C ASP A 126 7.35 4.97 6.74
N TRP A 127 6.07 4.88 7.08
CA TRP A 127 5.20 6.01 7.39
C TRP A 127 4.60 5.89 8.81
N SER A 128 5.22 5.06 9.66
CA SER A 128 4.76 4.74 11.02
C SER A 128 4.43 5.95 11.91
N PRO A 129 5.09 7.13 11.81
CA PRO A 129 4.72 8.28 12.63
C PRO A 129 3.28 8.77 12.38
N PHE A 130 2.68 8.40 11.24
CA PHE A 130 1.34 8.81 10.83
C PHE A 130 0.28 7.73 11.05
N THR A 131 0.67 6.54 11.52
CA THR A 131 -0.25 5.41 11.72
C THR A 131 -0.71 5.24 13.17
N GLY A 132 -0.28 6.10 14.09
CA GLY A 132 -0.59 5.95 15.51
C GLY A 132 0.10 4.75 16.17
N THR A 133 -0.29 4.46 17.41
CA THR A 133 0.29 3.38 18.25
C THR A 133 -0.76 2.46 18.86
N ASP A 134 -2.05 2.78 18.71
CA ASP A 134 -3.15 2.01 19.29
C ASP A 134 -4.02 1.42 18.17
N ILE A 135 -3.93 0.10 18.01
CA ILE A 135 -4.60 -0.67 16.95
C ILE A 135 -6.12 -0.63 17.08
N GLU A 136 -6.66 -0.39 18.29
CA GLU A 136 -8.10 -0.35 18.55
C GLU A 136 -8.67 1.08 18.45
N SER A 137 -7.83 2.09 18.24
CA SER A 137 -8.25 3.49 18.22
C SER A 137 -8.82 3.90 16.86
N SER A 138 -10.15 4.07 16.81
CA SER A 138 -10.86 4.58 15.63
C SER A 138 -10.43 6.00 15.24
N ASP A 139 -10.18 6.87 16.22
CA ASP A 139 -9.70 8.24 15.97
C ASP A 139 -8.31 8.22 15.31
N GLN A 140 -7.37 7.41 15.80
CA GLN A 140 -6.05 7.29 15.18
C GLN A 140 -6.14 6.67 13.77
N TYR A 141 -7.03 5.71 13.58
CA TYR A 141 -7.25 5.09 12.28
C TYR A 141 -7.78 6.08 11.24
N ILE A 142 -8.79 6.89 11.58
CA ILE A 142 -9.31 7.95 10.71
C ILE A 142 -8.21 8.97 10.37
N LEU A 143 -7.39 9.35 11.36
CA LEU A 143 -6.27 10.26 11.13
C LEU A 143 -5.21 9.64 10.21
N ALA A 144 -4.93 8.35 10.33
CA ALA A 144 -4.00 7.63 9.45
C ALA A 144 -4.48 7.62 8.00
N ILE A 145 -5.79 7.40 7.76
CA ILE A 145 -6.39 7.51 6.42
C ILE A 145 -6.19 8.92 5.85
N ALA A 146 -6.41 9.96 6.65
CA ALA A 146 -6.21 11.34 6.21
C ALA A 146 -4.73 11.61 5.85
N PHE A 147 -3.77 11.19 6.69
CA PHE A 147 -2.33 11.34 6.40
C PHE A 147 -1.94 10.62 5.13
N MET A 148 -2.44 9.39 4.97
CA MET A 148 -2.15 8.56 3.83
C MET A 148 -2.53 9.27 2.52
N ASN A 149 -3.76 9.80 2.45
CA ASN A 149 -4.29 10.48 1.27
C ASN A 149 -3.62 11.83 1.01
N ASP A 150 -3.52 12.68 2.02
CA ASP A 150 -3.15 14.09 1.84
C ASP A 150 -1.64 14.34 1.90
N LEU A 151 -0.87 13.42 2.50
CA LEU A 151 0.55 13.62 2.78
C LEU A 151 1.43 12.51 2.19
N VAL A 152 1.19 11.26 2.57
CA VAL A 152 2.09 10.14 2.27
C VAL A 152 2.02 9.76 0.79
N ALA A 153 0.81 9.68 0.21
CA ALA A 153 0.63 9.36 -1.19
C ALA A 153 1.29 10.40 -2.12
N PRO A 154 1.04 11.72 -1.99
CA PRO A 154 1.74 12.73 -2.79
C PRO A 154 3.26 12.69 -2.60
N PHE A 155 3.74 12.43 -1.39
CA PHE A 155 5.17 12.32 -1.14
C PHE A 155 5.79 11.13 -1.87
N LEU A 156 5.15 9.96 -1.82
CA LEU A 156 5.63 8.75 -2.50
C LEU A 156 5.55 8.85 -4.02
N GLN A 157 4.52 9.51 -4.56
CA GLN A 157 4.39 9.80 -5.99
C GLN A 157 5.65 10.51 -6.53
N ARG A 158 6.20 11.48 -5.78
CA ARG A 158 7.40 12.22 -6.18
C ARG A 158 8.65 11.33 -6.28
N TYR A 159 8.76 10.28 -5.47
CA TYR A 159 9.84 9.30 -5.58
C TYR A 159 9.70 8.45 -6.84
N ILE A 160 8.48 8.03 -7.17
CA ILE A 160 8.25 7.26 -8.39
C ILE A 160 8.44 8.13 -9.64
N GLU A 161 8.01 9.39 -9.61
CA GLU A 161 8.29 10.38 -10.68
C GLU A 161 9.79 10.65 -10.83
N TYR A 162 10.55 10.66 -9.73
CA TYR A 162 12.01 10.79 -9.79
C TYR A 162 12.64 9.58 -10.50
N ILE A 163 12.17 8.37 -10.18
CA ILE A 163 12.65 7.11 -10.75
C ILE A 163 12.28 6.98 -12.23
N THR A 164 11.04 7.30 -12.58
CA THR A 164 10.53 7.14 -13.94
C THR A 164 10.82 8.33 -14.85
N GLY A 165 11.09 9.50 -14.25
CA GLY A 165 11.46 10.73 -14.94
C GLY A 165 12.93 10.77 -15.39
N PRO A 166 13.40 11.93 -15.87
CA PRO A 166 14.72 12.06 -16.48
C PRO A 166 15.91 11.84 -15.55
N ASN A 167 15.70 11.75 -14.23
CA ASN A 167 16.79 11.55 -13.28
C ASN A 167 17.33 10.12 -13.33
N LEU A 168 16.45 9.11 -13.36
CA LEU A 168 16.83 7.69 -13.40
C LEU A 168 16.26 6.93 -14.61
N ASN A 169 15.27 7.51 -15.31
CA ASN A 169 14.72 7.01 -16.58
C ASN A 169 14.31 5.52 -16.56
N THR A 170 13.78 5.05 -15.43
CA THR A 170 13.29 3.68 -15.29
C THR A 170 11.92 3.54 -15.93
N SER A 171 11.70 2.48 -16.70
CA SER A 171 10.37 2.23 -17.29
C SER A 171 9.30 2.03 -16.19
N PRO A 172 8.12 2.68 -16.26
CA PRO A 172 7.02 2.43 -15.33
C PRO A 172 6.60 0.96 -15.25
N SER A 173 6.83 0.20 -16.33
CA SER A 173 6.54 -1.24 -16.40
C SER A 173 7.41 -2.11 -15.49
N LYS A 174 8.53 -1.57 -14.99
CA LYS A 174 9.43 -2.22 -14.03
C LYS A 174 9.09 -1.89 -12.58
N ILE A 175 8.14 -0.97 -12.35
CA ILE A 175 7.72 -0.58 -11.00
C ILE A 175 6.57 -1.47 -10.54
N HIS A 176 6.76 -2.08 -9.38
CA HIS A 176 5.75 -2.87 -8.69
C HIS A 176 5.52 -2.28 -7.30
N LEU A 177 4.27 -1.95 -6.99
CA LEU A 177 3.88 -1.42 -5.70
C LEU A 177 3.17 -2.48 -4.87
N VAL A 178 3.67 -2.77 -3.67
CA VAL A 178 3.12 -3.77 -2.75
C VAL A 178 2.72 -3.09 -1.46
N GLY A 179 1.47 -3.29 -1.02
CA GLY A 179 0.97 -2.68 0.20
C GLY A 179 0.08 -3.62 0.99
N HIS A 180 0.25 -3.64 2.31
CA HIS A 180 -0.58 -4.40 3.24
C HIS A 180 -1.59 -3.51 3.96
N SER A 181 -2.83 -3.98 4.14
CA SER A 181 -3.86 -3.26 4.91
C SER A 181 -4.11 -1.85 4.33
N LEU A 182 -4.05 -0.78 5.14
CA LEU A 182 -4.07 0.61 4.65
C LEU A 182 -3.01 0.88 3.57
N GLY A 183 -1.85 0.21 3.65
CA GLY A 183 -0.80 0.30 2.65
C GLY A 183 -1.24 -0.14 1.25
N ALA A 184 -2.20 -1.06 1.13
CA ALA A 184 -2.75 -1.48 -0.16
C ALA A 184 -3.46 -0.30 -0.86
N HIS A 185 -4.27 0.45 -0.11
CA HIS A 185 -4.92 1.65 -0.62
C HIS A 185 -3.93 2.75 -0.94
N LEU A 186 -2.92 2.97 -0.09
CA LEU A 186 -1.82 3.90 -0.37
C LEU A 186 -1.19 3.60 -1.74
N MET A 187 -0.87 2.34 -2.02
CA MET A 187 -0.27 1.95 -3.31
C MET A 187 -1.22 2.12 -4.49
N GLY A 188 -2.51 1.85 -4.30
CA GLY A 188 -3.56 2.17 -5.28
C GLY A 188 -3.60 3.67 -5.62
N ILE A 189 -3.75 4.53 -4.61
CA ILE A 189 -3.79 6.00 -4.77
C ILE A 189 -2.53 6.53 -5.46
N VAL A 190 -1.36 6.02 -5.07
CA VAL A 190 -0.08 6.40 -5.68
C VAL A 190 -0.08 6.00 -7.15
N SER A 191 -0.39 4.74 -7.47
CA SER A 191 -0.33 4.21 -8.83
C SER A 191 -1.25 4.94 -9.81
N LYS A 192 -2.47 5.34 -9.39
CA LYS A 192 -3.39 6.13 -10.24
C LYS A 192 -2.75 7.37 -10.83
N LYS A 193 -1.90 8.04 -10.04
CA LYS A 193 -1.27 9.29 -10.44
C LYS A 193 -0.08 9.08 -11.35
N VAL A 194 0.81 8.14 -11.01
CA VAL A 194 2.08 7.90 -11.71
C VAL A 194 2.00 6.84 -12.81
N LYS A 195 0.85 6.14 -12.91
CA LYS A 195 0.55 5.12 -13.93
C LYS A 195 1.60 4.02 -14.02
N VAL A 196 1.87 3.37 -12.89
CA VAL A 196 2.68 2.14 -12.86
C VAL A 196 1.85 0.96 -13.34
N ASP A 197 2.53 -0.11 -13.74
CA ASP A 197 1.84 -1.24 -14.35
C ASP A 197 1.36 -2.31 -13.37
N TRP A 198 1.93 -2.39 -12.16
CA TRP A 198 1.64 -3.48 -11.24
C TRP A 198 1.48 -3.00 -9.80
N VAL A 199 0.35 -3.36 -9.20
CA VAL A 199 0.07 -3.21 -7.77
C VAL A 199 -0.32 -4.57 -7.18
N THR A 200 0.22 -4.92 -6.02
CA THR A 200 -0.28 -6.02 -5.18
C THR A 200 -0.83 -5.45 -3.86
N GLY A 201 -2.10 -5.71 -3.59
CA GLY A 201 -2.78 -5.42 -2.33
C GLY A 201 -2.86 -6.66 -1.44
N LEU A 202 -2.30 -6.58 -0.24
CA LEU A 202 -2.26 -7.67 0.73
C LEU A 202 -3.29 -7.37 1.82
N ASP A 203 -4.41 -8.08 1.75
CA ASP A 203 -5.61 -7.92 2.60
C ASP A 203 -5.99 -6.44 2.79
N PRO A 204 -6.43 -5.74 1.73
CA PRO A 204 -6.77 -4.31 1.80
C PRO A 204 -7.77 -4.01 2.92
N ALA A 205 -7.59 -2.90 3.64
CA ALA A 205 -8.35 -2.63 4.86
C ALA A 205 -9.83 -2.32 4.59
N ALA A 206 -10.76 -2.96 5.30
CA ALA A 206 -12.19 -2.67 5.18
C ALA A 206 -12.68 -1.41 5.90
N PRO A 207 -12.27 -1.13 7.17
CA PRO A 207 -12.87 -0.02 7.91
C PRO A 207 -12.62 1.33 7.23
N GLY A 208 -13.68 2.13 7.11
CA GLY A 208 -13.62 3.45 6.45
C GLY A 208 -13.69 3.41 4.92
N TYR A 209 -13.78 2.22 4.33
CA TYR A 209 -13.87 2.03 2.88
C TYR A 209 -15.20 1.42 2.44
N SER A 210 -15.64 1.80 1.25
CA SER A 210 -16.80 1.23 0.56
C SER A 210 -16.48 0.96 -0.90
N LYS A 211 -17.21 0.01 -1.50
CA LYS A 211 -17.03 -0.39 -2.90
C LYS A 211 -17.18 0.78 -3.88
N GLU A 212 -17.99 1.79 -3.55
CA GLU A 212 -18.27 2.94 -4.39
C GLU A 212 -17.16 4.01 -4.36
N GLN A 213 -16.29 3.99 -3.35
CA GLN A 213 -15.19 4.96 -3.23
C GLN A 213 -14.05 4.60 -4.18
N THR A 214 -14.10 5.05 -5.44
CA THR A 214 -13.08 4.70 -6.43
C THR A 214 -11.82 5.56 -6.37
N GLU A 215 -11.85 6.73 -5.73
CA GLU A 215 -10.71 7.67 -5.74
C GLU A 215 -9.71 7.40 -4.61
N THR A 216 -10.20 7.05 -3.42
CA THR A 216 -9.40 6.99 -2.18
C THR A 216 -9.04 5.59 -1.72
N ARG A 217 -9.32 4.56 -2.53
CA ARG A 217 -9.01 3.16 -2.22
C ARG A 217 -8.36 2.45 -3.41
N LEU A 218 -7.92 1.21 -3.18
CA LEU A 218 -7.37 0.34 -4.22
C LEU A 218 -8.49 -0.15 -5.14
N THR A 219 -8.32 -0.02 -6.45
CA THR A 219 -9.27 -0.53 -7.44
C THR A 219 -8.57 -1.24 -8.60
N PRO A 220 -9.28 -2.06 -9.39
CA PRO A 220 -8.69 -2.75 -10.53
C PRO A 220 -8.18 -1.80 -11.64
N GLN A 221 -8.57 -0.52 -11.62
CA GLN A 221 -8.18 0.49 -12.60
C GLN A 221 -6.89 1.23 -12.23
N ASP A 222 -6.33 0.97 -11.05
CA ASP A 222 -5.24 1.74 -10.48
C ASP A 222 -3.90 1.50 -11.21
N ALA A 223 -3.76 0.31 -11.79
CA ALA A 223 -2.62 -0.09 -12.60
C ALA A 223 -3.06 -0.99 -13.77
N ALA A 224 -2.14 -1.29 -14.68
CA ALA A 224 -2.41 -2.23 -15.78
C ALA A 224 -2.75 -3.65 -15.26
N PHE A 225 -2.21 -4.01 -14.10
CA PHE A 225 -2.51 -5.25 -13.41
C PHE A 225 -2.52 -5.01 -11.89
N VAL A 226 -3.63 -5.37 -11.25
CA VAL A 226 -3.80 -5.30 -9.79
C VAL A 226 -4.06 -6.70 -9.26
N GLU A 227 -3.20 -7.17 -8.37
CA GLU A 227 -3.34 -8.45 -7.67
C GLU A 227 -3.78 -8.19 -6.23
N VAL A 228 -4.81 -8.90 -5.76
CA VAL A 228 -5.29 -8.76 -4.38
C VAL A 228 -5.34 -10.12 -3.69
N ILE A 229 -4.89 -10.17 -2.44
CA ILE A 229 -4.90 -11.37 -1.60
C ILE A 229 -5.76 -11.11 -0.38
N HIS A 230 -6.87 -11.84 -0.25
CA HIS A 230 -7.81 -11.71 0.87
C HIS A 230 -7.60 -12.84 1.89
N THR A 231 -7.42 -12.48 3.16
CA THR A 231 -7.16 -13.42 4.26
C THR A 231 -7.97 -13.17 5.52
N ASN A 232 -8.56 -11.98 5.70
CA ASN A 232 -9.37 -11.64 6.87
C ASN A 232 -10.61 -10.81 6.50
N ILE A 233 -11.36 -11.29 5.50
CA ILE A 233 -12.54 -10.61 4.99
C ILE A 233 -13.62 -10.40 6.07
N GLY A 234 -14.32 -9.27 6.00
CA GLY A 234 -15.41 -8.95 6.92
C GLY A 234 -14.96 -8.55 8.33
N GLU A 235 -13.65 -8.58 8.59
CA GLU A 235 -13.03 -8.14 9.84
C GLU A 235 -12.11 -6.95 9.56
N PHE A 236 -10.81 -7.18 9.34
CA PHE A 236 -9.87 -6.12 8.95
C PHE A 236 -9.76 -5.96 7.43
N GLY A 237 -9.98 -7.02 6.66
CA GLY A 237 -9.87 -7.03 5.20
C GLY A 237 -11.20 -6.78 4.48
N GLU A 238 -11.15 -6.14 3.31
CA GLU A 238 -12.29 -5.97 2.39
C GLU A 238 -12.79 -7.34 1.90
N GLU A 239 -14.11 -7.52 1.84
CA GLU A 239 -14.73 -8.75 1.32
C GLU A 239 -14.88 -8.76 -0.20
N TRP A 240 -15.09 -7.59 -0.80
CA TRP A 240 -15.36 -7.46 -2.24
C TRP A 240 -14.07 -7.51 -3.06
N SER A 241 -14.20 -7.99 -4.29
CA SER A 241 -13.11 -7.91 -5.28
C SER A 241 -12.70 -6.45 -5.54
N CYS A 242 -11.39 -6.21 -5.55
CA CYS A 242 -10.81 -4.91 -5.88
C CYS A 242 -9.53 -5.02 -6.75
N GLY A 243 -9.23 -6.20 -7.28
CA GLY A 243 -8.14 -6.44 -8.22
C GLY A 243 -8.55 -6.73 -9.66
N THR A 244 -7.55 -6.79 -10.55
CA THR A 244 -7.65 -7.53 -11.81
C THR A 244 -7.75 -9.04 -11.53
N VAL A 245 -7.02 -9.50 -10.51
CA VAL A 245 -7.14 -10.83 -9.92
C VAL A 245 -7.30 -10.72 -8.41
N ASP A 246 -8.22 -11.51 -7.85
CA ASP A 246 -8.50 -11.55 -6.42
C ASP A 246 -8.38 -12.99 -5.92
N TYR A 247 -7.48 -13.22 -4.96
CA TYR A 247 -7.22 -14.51 -4.36
C TYR A 247 -7.85 -14.59 -2.96
N TYR A 248 -8.87 -15.41 -2.80
CA TYR A 248 -9.49 -15.72 -1.51
C TYR A 248 -8.77 -16.90 -0.88
N ILE A 249 -7.84 -16.59 0.03
CA ILE A 249 -6.99 -17.59 0.68
C ILE A 249 -7.77 -18.31 1.76
N ASN A 250 -7.87 -19.63 1.65
CA ASN A 250 -8.62 -20.49 2.57
C ASN A 250 -10.01 -19.90 2.85
N ASN A 251 -10.77 -19.64 1.78
CA ASN A 251 -12.09 -19.01 1.80
C ASN A 251 -12.10 -17.50 2.11
N GLY A 252 -10.93 -16.86 2.16
CA GLY A 252 -10.76 -15.44 2.52
C GLY A 252 -10.69 -15.18 4.02
N GLY A 253 -10.66 -16.22 4.86
CA GLY A 253 -10.75 -16.12 6.32
C GLY A 253 -12.14 -16.51 6.86
N PRO A 254 -12.48 -16.16 8.11
CA PRO A 254 -11.67 -15.42 9.08
C PRO A 254 -10.68 -16.31 9.85
N VAL A 255 -10.46 -17.56 9.45
CA VAL A 255 -9.54 -18.47 10.14
C VAL A 255 -8.49 -18.98 9.17
N GLN A 256 -7.29 -18.39 9.25
CA GLN A 256 -6.14 -18.83 8.50
C GLN A 256 -5.39 -19.95 9.25
N PRO A 257 -4.63 -20.80 8.55
CA PRO A 257 -3.81 -21.83 9.18
C PRO A 257 -2.92 -21.27 10.27
N HIS A 258 -2.82 -22.02 11.36
CA HIS A 258 -2.02 -21.67 12.55
C HIS A 258 -2.47 -20.39 13.28
N SER A 259 -3.67 -19.89 13.00
CA SER A 259 -4.32 -18.79 13.70
C SER A 259 -5.59 -19.25 14.42
N HIS A 260 -6.01 -18.50 15.44
CA HIS A 260 -7.31 -18.67 16.10
C HIS A 260 -8.37 -17.76 15.43
N PRO A 261 -9.66 -18.14 15.37
CA PRO A 261 -10.69 -17.27 14.78
C PRO A 261 -10.78 -15.86 15.37
N SER A 262 -10.44 -15.71 16.66
CA SER A 262 -10.44 -14.40 17.33
C SER A 262 -9.16 -13.58 17.08
N ASP A 263 -8.12 -14.17 16.48
CA ASP A 263 -6.85 -13.50 16.22
C ASP A 263 -6.89 -12.79 14.86
N LYS A 264 -7.67 -11.72 14.80
CA LYS A 264 -7.85 -10.90 13.59
C LYS A 264 -6.52 -10.43 13.01
N GLN A 265 -5.54 -10.14 13.86
CA GLN A 265 -4.22 -9.66 13.44
C GLN A 265 -3.43 -10.76 12.72
N ALA A 266 -3.43 -11.99 13.25
CA ALA A 266 -2.80 -13.12 12.59
C ALA A 266 -3.52 -13.48 11.26
N ASN A 267 -4.86 -13.48 11.24
CA ASN A 267 -5.58 -13.76 9.99
C ASN A 267 -5.30 -12.69 8.92
N HIS A 268 -5.21 -11.43 9.32
CA HIS A 268 -4.86 -10.31 8.43
C HIS A 268 -3.42 -10.42 7.90
N ALA A 269 -2.50 -10.78 8.80
CA ALA A 269 -1.09 -10.93 8.50
C ALA A 269 -0.75 -12.09 7.56
N TYR A 270 -1.62 -13.08 7.43
CA TYR A 270 -1.37 -14.25 6.59
C TYR A 270 -1.24 -13.88 5.10
N SER A 271 -1.81 -12.76 4.66
CA SER A 271 -1.69 -12.26 3.28
C SER A 271 -0.25 -12.03 2.86
N TYR A 272 0.54 -11.31 3.67
CA TYR A 272 1.94 -11.05 3.37
C TYR A 272 2.84 -12.28 3.55
N ILE A 273 2.40 -13.28 4.33
CA ILE A 273 3.11 -14.55 4.51
C ILE A 273 2.94 -15.44 3.28
N VAL A 274 1.71 -15.61 2.82
CA VAL A 274 1.41 -16.33 1.57
C VAL A 274 2.14 -15.67 0.40
N TYR A 275 2.09 -14.35 0.33
CA TYR A 275 2.76 -13.60 -0.73
C TYR A 275 4.28 -13.74 -0.70
N SER A 276 4.93 -13.57 0.46
CA SER A 276 6.40 -13.72 0.55
C SER A 276 6.85 -15.13 0.17
N ASN A 277 6.11 -16.16 0.59
CA ASN A 277 6.41 -17.55 0.19
C ASN A 277 6.21 -17.79 -1.31
N ALA A 278 5.19 -17.17 -1.92
CA ALA A 278 4.98 -17.24 -3.37
C ALA A 278 6.15 -16.63 -4.16
N ILE A 279 6.78 -15.57 -3.64
CA ILE A 279 7.97 -14.94 -4.23
C ILE A 279 9.20 -15.85 -4.11
N GLU A 280 9.40 -16.49 -2.95
CA GLU A 280 10.58 -17.33 -2.61
C GLU A 280 10.68 -18.69 -3.31
N GLU A 281 9.81 -19.00 -4.27
CA GLU A 281 9.72 -20.28 -5.03
C GLU A 281 8.59 -21.24 -4.61
N SER A 282 7.66 -20.84 -3.73
CA SER A 282 6.44 -21.65 -3.53
C SER A 282 5.43 -21.41 -4.66
N VAL A 283 5.08 -22.45 -5.40
CA VAL A 283 3.97 -22.37 -6.38
C VAL A 283 2.65 -22.42 -5.61
N ILE A 284 2.08 -21.23 -5.37
CA ILE A 284 0.76 -21.08 -4.74
C ILE A 284 -0.25 -20.65 -5.82
N GLU A 285 -1.12 -21.57 -6.18
CA GLU A 285 -2.11 -21.37 -7.25
C GLU A 285 -3.54 -21.38 -6.71
N GLY A 286 -4.39 -20.53 -7.29
CA GLY A 286 -5.83 -20.55 -7.11
C GLY A 286 -6.56 -21.18 -8.28
N ILE A 287 -7.79 -21.62 -8.02
CA ILE A 287 -8.74 -22.09 -9.03
C ILE A 287 -9.78 -20.99 -9.27
N LYS A 288 -10.03 -20.65 -10.53
CA LYS A 288 -10.96 -19.58 -10.90
C LYS A 288 -12.38 -19.90 -10.42
N CYS A 289 -13.08 -18.87 -9.99
CA CYS A 289 -14.41 -18.91 -9.43
C CYS A 289 -15.34 -17.95 -10.19
N PRO A 290 -16.63 -18.29 -10.33
CA PRO A 290 -17.59 -17.44 -11.01
C PRO A 290 -17.99 -16.19 -10.20
N SER A 291 -17.78 -16.19 -8.87
CA SER A 291 -18.08 -15.08 -7.97
C SER A 291 -17.29 -15.16 -6.67
N GLU A 292 -17.24 -14.05 -5.93
CA GLU A 292 -16.67 -13.97 -4.58
C GLU A 292 -17.35 -14.97 -3.65
N GLU A 293 -18.68 -15.08 -3.70
CA GLU A 293 -19.46 -16.02 -2.87
C GLU A 293 -19.00 -17.47 -3.06
N VAL A 294 -18.75 -17.90 -4.30
CA VAL A 294 -18.29 -19.26 -4.57
C VAL A 294 -16.84 -19.47 -4.12
N ALA A 295 -16.00 -18.43 -4.22
CA ALA A 295 -14.62 -18.44 -3.74
C ALA A 295 -14.56 -18.56 -2.21
N MET A 296 -15.38 -17.79 -1.51
CA MET A 296 -15.56 -17.82 -0.05
C MET A 296 -16.17 -19.14 0.45
N GLN A 297 -16.89 -19.87 -0.38
CA GLN A 297 -17.35 -21.22 -0.03
C GLN A 297 -16.30 -22.31 -0.32
N GLY A 298 -15.21 -21.99 -1.01
CA GLY A 298 -14.18 -22.95 -1.41
C GLY A 298 -14.69 -24.02 -2.38
N LYS A 299 -15.72 -23.69 -3.18
CA LYS A 299 -16.44 -24.61 -4.08
C LYS A 299 -16.18 -24.36 -5.58
N CYS A 300 -15.06 -23.74 -5.91
CA CYS A 300 -14.73 -23.42 -7.31
C CYS A 300 -14.43 -24.69 -8.11
N LYS A 301 -14.94 -24.75 -9.35
CA LYS A 301 -14.90 -25.93 -10.22
C LYS A 301 -14.35 -25.65 -11.61
N GLU A 302 -13.91 -24.43 -11.89
CA GLU A 302 -13.31 -24.09 -13.18
C GLU A 302 -11.93 -24.76 -13.33
N SER A 303 -11.48 -24.91 -14.57
CA SER A 303 -10.14 -25.45 -14.88
C SER A 303 -9.04 -24.38 -14.89
N THR A 304 -9.42 -23.11 -15.00
CA THR A 304 -8.48 -21.98 -15.08
C THR A 304 -7.79 -21.81 -13.73
N LYS A 305 -6.46 -21.72 -13.78
CA LYS A 305 -5.62 -21.47 -12.62
C LYS A 305 -4.87 -20.15 -12.76
N ALA A 306 -4.53 -19.56 -11.63
CA ALA A 306 -3.64 -18.41 -11.57
C ALA A 306 -2.70 -18.55 -10.37
N ARG A 307 -1.42 -18.21 -10.57
CA ARG A 307 -0.40 -18.25 -9.54
C ARG A 307 -0.27 -16.86 -8.89
N ILE A 308 -0.18 -16.82 -7.57
CA ILE A 308 0.16 -15.59 -6.84
C ILE A 308 1.53 -15.09 -7.30
N GLY A 309 1.64 -13.78 -7.55
CA GLY A 309 2.83 -13.13 -8.07
C GLY A 309 3.03 -13.26 -9.58
N ASP A 310 2.07 -13.83 -10.32
CA ASP A 310 2.08 -13.84 -11.79
C ASP A 310 1.32 -12.66 -12.38
N ARG A 311 2.05 -11.67 -12.88
CA ARG A 311 1.51 -10.47 -13.56
C ARG A 311 0.71 -10.80 -14.83
N ASN A 312 0.85 -12.00 -15.40
CA ASN A 312 0.11 -12.43 -16.58
C ASN A 312 -1.09 -13.32 -16.25
N ALA A 313 -1.45 -13.45 -14.97
CA ALA A 313 -2.61 -14.21 -14.55
C ALA A 313 -3.89 -13.75 -15.27
N THR A 314 -4.74 -14.72 -15.63
CA THR A 314 -6.02 -14.41 -16.26
C THR A 314 -6.90 -13.62 -15.27
N PRO A 315 -7.51 -12.49 -15.67
CA PRO A 315 -8.38 -11.74 -14.77
C PRO A 315 -9.51 -12.57 -14.17
N GLY A 316 -9.85 -12.31 -12.92
CA GLY A 316 -10.98 -12.93 -12.22
C GLY A 316 -10.71 -13.26 -10.76
N ILE A 317 -11.68 -13.94 -10.15
CA ILE A 317 -11.68 -14.31 -8.74
C ILE A 317 -11.19 -15.75 -8.62
N TYR A 318 -10.35 -16.02 -7.62
CA TYR A 318 -9.71 -17.31 -7.41
C TYR A 318 -9.85 -17.75 -5.95
N SER A 319 -10.14 -19.03 -5.74
CA SER A 319 -10.05 -19.66 -4.42
C SER A 319 -8.71 -20.39 -4.31
N VAL A 320 -7.97 -20.11 -3.24
CA VAL A 320 -6.67 -20.70 -2.96
C VAL A 320 -6.76 -21.51 -1.67
N LYS A 321 -6.26 -22.74 -1.67
CA LYS A 321 -6.11 -23.54 -0.44
C LYS A 321 -4.63 -23.73 -0.16
N THR A 322 -4.16 -23.29 1.00
CA THR A 322 -2.74 -23.33 1.35
C THR A 322 -2.53 -23.39 2.86
N THR A 323 -1.47 -24.07 3.29
CA THR A 323 -1.04 -24.20 4.69
C THR A 323 0.41 -23.76 4.85
N VAL A 324 0.79 -22.69 4.13
CA VAL A 324 2.12 -22.10 4.23
C VAL A 324 2.43 -21.78 5.69
N PRO A 325 3.58 -22.20 6.22
CA PRO A 325 3.95 -21.94 7.60
C PRO A 325 4.27 -20.46 7.84
N TRP A 326 4.09 -20.04 9.09
CA TRP A 326 4.48 -18.71 9.59
C TRP A 326 5.99 -18.54 9.62
#